data_AF-A0A7C5YA89-F1
#
_entry.id   AF-A0A7C5YA89-F1
#
_cell.length_a   1.000
_cell.length_b   1.000
_cell.length_c   1.000
_cell.angle_alpha   90.00
_cell.angle_beta   90.00
_cell.angle_gamma   90.00
#
_symmetry.space_group_name_H-M   'P 1'
#
loop_
_entity.id
_entity.type
_entity.pdbx_description
1 polymer ?
#
loop_
_entity_poly.entity_id
_entity_poly.type
_entity_poly.pdbx_seq_one_letter_code
_entity_poly.pdbx_strand_id
1 'polypeptide(L)'
;MKVIQKGIVAFLLMILFQSVFGLKVGYYDNYPLCYDEKGEPKGLFVDVLEKALGKDFAKVRFIFGEFSDLMNQLKDGNIDLLMVIAETKERQEIYSFNEEPIIMNWGVLVSSTHFSDLYQINGKYVAVNKGDIYYKRFKELLDNFGINAEFTEFDTYYDVLSKVNEGEFKYGVVSRLSYLANSEKFRNVTQTSYIFSPVSLKFATKKGTNLEVLKRIDKELTMLKSSGELDELFNSYFLKSRTKMPSIYLPLSVTIIVSLAVTLLLTIYFLTLRLRRLNLLYHSALEKLEFNNGKSSKNNEEINSVYNKNTGLLLLKKYTELSKREKHALSILAIEIGNQNEEAKRTFENTLLSMIRSGDFAFRNDEKSYIVVMYSYGAFVLGSFKKNLTDKIKRAGVDMNIFFGLKIFNPEVNEDIEKTIIDAFYELEKNKESKK
;
A
#
# COMPACT_ATOMS: atom_id res chain seq x y z
N MET A 1 -39.02 -0.64 -79.03
CA MET A 1 -37.80 -0.10 -78.38
C MET A 1 -38.02 0.46 -76.97
N LYS A 2 -39.03 1.33 -76.73
CA LYS A 2 -39.28 1.92 -75.40
C LYS A 2 -39.69 0.95 -74.28
N VAL A 3 -40.30 -0.20 -74.61
CA VAL A 3 -40.74 -1.22 -73.61
C VAL A 3 -39.56 -2.02 -73.07
N ILE A 4 -38.60 -2.37 -73.93
CA ILE A 4 -37.38 -3.11 -73.57
C ILE A 4 -36.50 -2.24 -72.65
N GLN A 5 -36.45 -0.93 -72.91
CA GLN A 5 -35.67 0.03 -72.12
C GLN A 5 -36.25 0.23 -70.70
N LYS A 6 -37.59 0.19 -70.54
CA LYS A 6 -38.25 0.24 -69.22
C LYS A 6 -38.03 -1.06 -68.41
N GLY A 7 -38.02 -2.21 -69.07
CA GLY A 7 -37.72 -3.50 -68.44
C GLY A 7 -36.28 -3.59 -67.93
N ILE A 8 -35.31 -3.09 -68.71
CA ILE A 8 -33.90 -3.05 -68.31
C ILE A 8 -33.65 -2.08 -67.15
N VAL A 9 -34.31 -0.91 -67.14
CA VAL A 9 -34.21 0.05 -66.02
C VAL A 9 -34.88 -0.48 -64.75
N ALA A 10 -36.01 -1.17 -64.85
CA ALA A 10 -36.65 -1.84 -63.71
C ALA A 10 -35.81 -3.00 -63.18
N PHE A 11 -35.17 -3.78 -64.06
CA PHE A 11 -34.25 -4.86 -63.70
C PHE A 11 -32.94 -4.33 -63.08
N LEU A 12 -32.39 -3.23 -63.60
CA LEU A 12 -31.25 -2.53 -63.00
C LEU A 12 -31.62 -1.88 -61.65
N LEU A 13 -32.82 -1.31 -61.51
CA LEU A 13 -33.33 -0.82 -60.22
C LEU A 13 -33.55 -1.96 -59.22
N MET A 14 -34.00 -3.13 -59.68
CA MET A 14 -34.17 -4.32 -58.83
C MET A 14 -32.81 -4.92 -58.42
N ILE A 15 -31.80 -4.89 -59.30
CA ILE A 15 -30.41 -5.26 -58.97
C ILE A 15 -29.77 -4.21 -58.03
N LEU A 16 -30.04 -2.92 -58.24
CA LEU A 16 -29.58 -1.83 -57.37
C LEU A 16 -30.28 -1.85 -55.99
N PHE A 17 -31.49 -2.40 -55.89
CA PHE A 17 -32.19 -2.62 -54.62
C PHE A 17 -31.73 -3.90 -53.89
N GLN A 18 -31.02 -4.80 -54.56
CA GLN A 18 -30.49 -6.04 -53.96
C GLN A 18 -29.09 -5.88 -53.34
N SER A 19 -28.51 -4.68 -53.33
CA SER A 19 -27.21 -4.44 -52.70
C SER A 19 -27.31 -3.57 -51.44
N VAL A 20 -28.08 -4.02 -50.44
CA VAL A 20 -27.77 -3.74 -49.03
C VAL A 20 -28.03 -5.02 -48.21
N PHE A 21 -27.32 -6.11 -48.53
CA PHE A 21 -27.22 -7.25 -47.61
C PHE A 21 -26.33 -6.84 -46.44
N GLY A 22 -26.94 -6.14 -45.49
CA GLY A 22 -26.35 -5.87 -44.20
C GLY A 22 -26.17 -7.16 -43.41
N LEU A 23 -25.02 -7.31 -42.74
CA LEU A 23 -24.79 -8.41 -41.79
C LEU A 23 -25.91 -8.40 -40.74
N LYS A 24 -26.69 -9.49 -40.63
CA LYS A 24 -27.76 -9.60 -39.65
C LYS A 24 -27.20 -10.09 -38.33
N VAL A 25 -27.25 -9.24 -37.31
CA VAL A 25 -26.64 -9.51 -36.00
C VAL A 25 -27.75 -9.63 -34.95
N GLY A 26 -27.90 -10.82 -34.38
CA GLY A 26 -28.80 -11.04 -33.26
C GLY A 26 -28.23 -10.49 -31.95
N TYR A 27 -29.09 -9.93 -31.10
CA TYR A 27 -28.77 -9.53 -29.72
C TYR A 27 -30.01 -9.67 -28.82
N TYR A 28 -29.78 -9.77 -27.52
CA TYR A 28 -30.80 -9.99 -26.50
C TYR A 28 -30.42 -9.20 -25.24
N ASP A 29 -31.30 -9.16 -24.25
CA ASP A 29 -31.00 -8.49 -22.99
C ASP A 29 -30.10 -9.34 -22.10
N ASN A 30 -28.81 -9.00 -22.13
CA ASN A 30 -27.77 -9.52 -21.25
C ASN A 30 -26.91 -8.38 -20.71
N TYR A 31 -27.57 -7.42 -20.05
CA TYR A 31 -26.90 -6.23 -19.53
C TYR A 31 -25.72 -6.61 -18.61
N PRO A 32 -24.52 -6.01 -18.79
CA PRO A 32 -24.18 -4.93 -19.74
C PRO A 32 -23.42 -5.43 -21.00
N LEU A 33 -23.43 -6.73 -21.28
CA LEU A 33 -22.67 -7.33 -22.39
C LEU A 33 -23.29 -7.04 -23.75
N CYS A 34 -24.61 -7.19 -23.84
CA CYS A 34 -25.46 -6.65 -24.89
C CYS A 34 -26.83 -6.36 -24.28
N TYR A 35 -27.50 -5.30 -24.69
CA TYR A 35 -28.84 -4.97 -24.23
C TYR A 35 -29.49 -3.99 -25.19
N ASP A 36 -30.82 -3.93 -25.13
CA ASP A 36 -31.57 -2.93 -25.87
C ASP A 36 -31.68 -1.63 -25.07
N GLU A 37 -31.30 -0.51 -25.69
CA GLU A 37 -31.54 0.82 -25.15
C GLU A 37 -32.41 1.61 -26.14
N LYS A 38 -33.73 1.50 -25.97
CA LYS A 38 -34.75 2.20 -26.79
C LYS A 38 -34.68 1.83 -28.27
N GLY A 39 -34.50 0.55 -28.56
CA GLY A 39 -34.40 -0.01 -29.91
C GLY A 39 -33.00 0.04 -30.52
N GLU A 40 -32.01 0.51 -29.77
CA GLU A 40 -30.61 0.55 -30.19
C GLU A 40 -29.79 -0.47 -29.39
N PRO A 41 -28.97 -1.30 -30.05
CA PRO A 41 -28.09 -2.23 -29.35
C PRO A 41 -26.98 -1.47 -28.62
N LYS A 42 -26.76 -1.81 -27.35
CA LYS A 42 -25.67 -1.29 -26.52
C LYS A 42 -24.93 -2.42 -25.81
N GLY A 43 -23.74 -2.13 -25.31
CA GLY A 43 -22.98 -3.04 -24.46
C GLY A 43 -21.61 -3.40 -25.01
N LEU A 44 -20.83 -4.10 -24.18
CA LEU A 44 -19.44 -4.45 -24.46
C LEU A 44 -19.26 -5.16 -25.82
N PHE A 45 -20.13 -6.11 -26.18
CA PHE A 45 -20.01 -6.83 -27.44
C PHE A 45 -20.40 -5.97 -28.64
N VAL A 46 -21.29 -4.98 -28.46
CA VAL A 46 -21.66 -4.05 -29.52
C VAL A 46 -20.48 -3.14 -29.84
N ASP A 47 -19.81 -2.60 -28.82
CA ASP A 47 -18.64 -1.73 -28.99
C ASP A 47 -17.45 -2.47 -29.63
N VAL A 48 -17.22 -3.73 -29.25
CA VAL A 48 -16.20 -4.58 -29.89
C VAL A 48 -16.54 -4.82 -31.36
N LEU A 49 -17.81 -5.09 -31.67
CA LEU A 49 -18.26 -5.31 -33.04
C LEU A 49 -18.14 -4.04 -33.89
N GLU A 50 -18.47 -2.88 -33.32
CA GLU A 50 -18.31 -1.58 -33.96
C GLU A 50 -16.85 -1.31 -34.34
N LYS A 51 -15.93 -1.55 -33.40
CA LYS A 51 -14.48 -1.41 -33.67
C LYS A 51 -14.01 -2.37 -34.76
N ALA A 52 -14.44 -3.63 -34.72
CA ALA A 52 -14.02 -4.65 -35.70
C ALA A 52 -14.57 -4.37 -37.12
N LEU A 53 -15.77 -3.82 -37.22
CA LEU A 53 -16.41 -3.53 -38.51
C LEU A 53 -16.09 -2.13 -39.05
N GLY A 54 -15.77 -1.17 -38.19
CA GLY A 54 -15.47 0.21 -38.56
C GLY A 54 -16.59 0.80 -39.42
N LYS A 55 -16.25 1.28 -40.63
CA LYS A 55 -17.23 1.87 -41.56
C LYS A 55 -18.33 0.89 -42.00
N ASP A 56 -18.08 -0.42 -41.96
CA ASP A 56 -19.09 -1.42 -42.31
C ASP A 56 -20.13 -1.62 -41.20
N PHE A 57 -19.89 -1.13 -39.98
CA PHE A 57 -20.86 -1.22 -38.88
C PHE A 57 -22.20 -0.56 -39.23
N ALA A 58 -22.17 0.55 -39.98
CA ALA A 58 -23.37 1.24 -40.46
C ALA A 58 -24.25 0.39 -41.40
N LYS A 59 -23.75 -0.73 -41.91
CA LYS A 59 -24.51 -1.67 -42.74
C LYS A 59 -25.09 -2.82 -41.91
N VAL A 60 -24.77 -2.94 -40.63
CA VAL A 60 -25.27 -4.01 -39.77
C VAL A 60 -26.77 -3.83 -39.54
N ARG A 61 -27.52 -4.93 -39.63
CA ARG A 61 -28.92 -4.97 -39.24
C ARG A 61 -29.05 -5.75 -37.94
N PHE A 62 -29.38 -5.05 -36.87
CA PHE A 62 -29.60 -5.67 -35.58
C PHE A 62 -30.98 -6.29 -35.45
N ILE A 63 -31.05 -7.46 -34.81
CA ILE A 63 -32.28 -8.22 -34.57
C ILE A 63 -32.34 -8.53 -33.08
N PHE A 64 -33.23 -7.84 -32.39
CA PHE A 64 -33.52 -8.08 -30.99
C PHE A 64 -34.50 -9.25 -30.83
N GLY A 65 -34.33 -10.07 -29.81
CA GLY A 65 -35.29 -11.10 -29.47
C GLY A 65 -34.84 -12.00 -28.32
N GLU A 66 -35.63 -13.02 -28.06
CA GLU A 66 -35.35 -14.02 -27.03
C GLU A 66 -34.14 -14.88 -27.39
N PHE A 67 -33.34 -15.22 -26.39
CA PHE A 67 -32.09 -15.96 -26.59
C PHE A 67 -32.29 -17.28 -27.34
N SER A 68 -33.30 -18.07 -26.96
CA SER A 68 -33.62 -19.35 -27.61
C SER A 68 -34.00 -19.18 -29.07
N ASP A 69 -34.74 -18.12 -29.39
CA ASP A 69 -35.24 -17.86 -30.73
C ASP A 69 -34.12 -17.38 -31.63
N LEU A 70 -33.21 -16.55 -31.11
CA LEU A 70 -32.02 -16.12 -31.83
C LEU A 70 -31.06 -17.28 -32.11
N MET A 71 -30.91 -18.22 -31.17
CA MET A 71 -30.11 -19.43 -31.38
C MET A 71 -30.69 -20.30 -32.52
N ASN A 72 -32.01 -20.44 -32.58
CA ASN A 72 -32.70 -21.14 -33.67
C ASN A 72 -32.53 -20.39 -35.01
N GLN A 73 -32.75 -19.07 -35.00
CA GLN A 73 -32.56 -18.24 -36.19
C GLN A 73 -31.12 -18.32 -36.73
N LEU A 74 -30.11 -18.38 -35.85
CA LEU A 74 -28.70 -18.55 -36.25
C LEU A 74 -28.48 -19.91 -36.89
N LYS A 75 -29.02 -20.97 -36.30
CA LYS A 75 -28.92 -22.34 -36.82
C LYS A 75 -29.53 -22.43 -38.23
N ASP A 76 -30.68 -21.81 -38.41
CA ASP A 76 -31.40 -21.81 -39.68
C ASP A 76 -30.74 -20.90 -40.73
N GLY A 77 -29.94 -19.92 -40.30
CA GLY A 77 -29.28 -18.93 -41.16
C GLY A 77 -30.16 -17.70 -41.44
N ASN A 78 -31.18 -17.49 -40.61
CA ASN A 78 -32.02 -16.29 -40.67
C ASN A 78 -31.27 -15.05 -40.14
N ILE A 79 -30.33 -15.25 -39.21
CA ILE A 79 -29.32 -14.28 -38.78
C ILE A 79 -27.92 -14.80 -39.07
N ASP A 80 -26.97 -13.89 -39.27
CA ASP A 80 -25.62 -14.19 -39.75
C ASP A 80 -24.61 -14.35 -38.61
N LEU A 81 -24.80 -13.57 -37.54
CA LEU A 81 -23.94 -13.49 -36.37
C LEU A 81 -24.81 -13.34 -35.12
N LEU A 82 -24.42 -13.95 -34.02
CA LEU A 82 -25.03 -13.77 -32.70
C LEU A 82 -23.95 -13.44 -31.67
N MET A 83 -24.22 -12.45 -30.83
CA MET A 83 -23.30 -11.99 -29.79
C MET A 83 -23.53 -12.67 -28.44
N VAL A 84 -22.52 -12.62 -27.56
CA VAL A 84 -22.57 -13.11 -26.18
C VAL A 84 -22.95 -14.58 -26.08
N ILE A 85 -22.22 -15.45 -26.80
CA ILE A 85 -22.46 -16.89 -26.81
C ILE A 85 -21.35 -17.63 -26.08
N ALA A 86 -21.75 -18.43 -25.09
CA ALA A 86 -20.86 -19.38 -24.44
C ALA A 86 -20.44 -20.47 -25.43
N GLU A 87 -19.15 -20.58 -25.68
CA GLU A 87 -18.56 -21.67 -26.44
C GLU A 87 -18.60 -22.96 -25.62
N THR A 88 -19.24 -23.99 -26.19
CA THR A 88 -19.36 -25.33 -25.59
C THR A 88 -19.16 -26.37 -26.68
N LYS A 89 -18.75 -27.59 -26.31
CA LYS A 89 -18.55 -28.70 -27.27
C LYS A 89 -19.79 -28.95 -28.13
N GLU A 90 -20.97 -29.01 -27.51
CA GLU A 90 -22.26 -29.18 -28.20
C GLU A 90 -22.52 -28.07 -29.23
N ARG A 91 -22.25 -26.80 -28.87
CA ARG A 91 -22.45 -25.68 -29.78
C ARG A 91 -21.40 -25.63 -30.89
N GLN A 92 -20.18 -26.08 -30.65
CA GLN A 92 -19.13 -26.14 -31.68
C GLN A 92 -19.49 -27.12 -32.82
N GLU A 93 -20.38 -28.08 -32.61
CA GLU A 93 -20.87 -28.95 -33.67
C GLU A 93 -21.79 -28.20 -34.67
N ILE A 94 -22.50 -27.17 -34.19
CA ILE A 94 -23.57 -26.47 -34.93
C ILE A 94 -23.14 -25.05 -35.36
N TYR A 95 -22.18 -24.45 -34.67
CA TYR A 95 -21.76 -23.08 -34.84
C TYR A 95 -20.24 -22.95 -35.04
N SER A 96 -19.85 -21.86 -35.67
CA SER A 96 -18.46 -21.40 -35.73
C SER A 96 -18.32 -20.21 -34.77
N PHE A 97 -17.17 -20.13 -34.09
CA PHE A 97 -16.88 -19.08 -33.12
C PHE A 97 -15.62 -18.33 -33.53
N ASN A 98 -15.50 -17.10 -33.06
CA ASN A 98 -14.22 -16.41 -33.12
C ASN A 98 -13.25 -17.06 -32.09
N GLU A 99 -11.95 -17.02 -32.35
CA GLU A 99 -10.93 -17.72 -31.56
C GLU A 99 -10.68 -17.04 -30.21
N GLU A 100 -10.52 -15.72 -30.21
CA GLU A 100 -10.18 -14.95 -29.02
C GLU A 100 -11.42 -14.70 -28.14
N PRO A 101 -11.45 -15.13 -26.87
CA PRO A 101 -12.57 -14.80 -26.01
C PRO A 101 -12.61 -13.29 -25.76
N ILE A 102 -13.80 -12.70 -25.83
CA ILE A 102 -14.02 -11.30 -25.45
C ILE A 102 -13.88 -11.21 -23.94
N ILE A 103 -14.55 -12.12 -23.23
CA ILE A 103 -14.51 -12.19 -21.77
C ILE A 103 -14.85 -13.59 -21.25
N MET A 104 -14.22 -13.97 -20.14
CA MET A 104 -14.59 -15.13 -19.35
C MET A 104 -15.73 -14.79 -18.39
N ASN A 105 -16.76 -15.63 -18.34
CA ASN A 105 -17.88 -15.48 -17.40
C ASN A 105 -18.22 -16.84 -16.76
N TRP A 106 -18.90 -16.81 -15.63
CA TRP A 106 -19.31 -18.00 -14.89
C TRP A 106 -20.58 -17.73 -14.12
N GLY A 107 -21.25 -18.80 -13.72
CA GLY A 107 -22.43 -18.76 -12.87
C GLY A 107 -22.02 -18.52 -11.43
N VAL A 108 -22.82 -17.71 -10.75
CA VAL A 108 -22.68 -17.46 -9.31
C VAL A 108 -24.02 -17.71 -8.63
N LEU A 109 -23.95 -18.34 -7.47
CA LEU A 109 -25.06 -18.36 -6.54
C LEU A 109 -25.03 -17.06 -5.74
N VAL A 110 -26.16 -16.34 -5.73
CA VAL A 110 -26.38 -15.16 -4.90
C VAL A 110 -27.38 -15.46 -3.79
N SER A 111 -27.24 -14.76 -2.67
CA SER A 111 -28.06 -14.95 -1.49
C SER A 111 -28.38 -13.62 -0.81
N SER A 112 -29.59 -13.50 -0.27
CA SER A 112 -29.98 -12.36 0.59
C SER A 112 -29.58 -12.54 2.05
N THR A 113 -29.14 -13.75 2.42
CA THR A 113 -28.67 -14.10 3.76
C THR A 113 -27.27 -14.70 3.74
N HIS A 114 -26.64 -14.82 4.91
CA HIS A 114 -25.39 -15.57 5.03
C HIS A 114 -25.56 -16.99 4.49
N PHE A 115 -24.63 -17.42 3.64
CA PHE A 115 -24.64 -18.72 2.99
C PHE A 115 -23.28 -19.39 3.20
N SER A 116 -23.29 -20.58 3.77
CA SER A 116 -22.07 -21.32 4.11
C SER A 116 -22.02 -22.72 3.51
N ASP A 117 -23.17 -23.28 3.12
CA ASP A 117 -23.28 -24.66 2.64
C ASP A 117 -24.38 -24.80 1.60
N LEU A 118 -24.08 -25.52 0.51
CA LEU A 118 -25.00 -25.85 -0.57
C LEU A 118 -26.24 -26.61 -0.09
N TYR A 119 -26.13 -27.43 0.97
CA TYR A 119 -27.27 -28.14 1.55
C TYR A 119 -28.36 -27.21 2.11
N GLN A 120 -28.07 -25.93 2.36
CA GLN A 120 -29.10 -24.96 2.80
C GLN A 120 -30.19 -24.72 1.74
N ILE A 121 -29.90 -25.05 0.47
CA ILE A 121 -30.83 -24.92 -0.65
C ILE A 121 -31.82 -26.09 -0.69
N ASN A 122 -31.56 -27.18 0.03
CA ASN A 122 -32.42 -28.37 -0.02
C ASN A 122 -33.86 -28.05 0.43
N GLY A 123 -34.83 -28.35 -0.43
CA GLY A 123 -36.24 -28.03 -0.29
C GLY A 123 -36.57 -26.53 -0.36
N LYS A 124 -35.70 -25.69 -0.92
CA LYS A 124 -35.89 -24.24 -1.04
C LYS A 124 -36.14 -23.82 -2.48
N TYR A 125 -36.78 -22.66 -2.62
CA TYR A 125 -36.97 -21.98 -3.89
C TYR A 125 -35.72 -21.18 -4.27
N VAL A 126 -35.31 -21.30 -5.53
CA VAL A 126 -34.18 -20.59 -6.13
C VAL A 126 -34.68 -19.83 -7.36
N ALA A 127 -34.47 -18.51 -7.37
CA ALA A 127 -34.77 -17.68 -8.54
C ALA A 127 -33.73 -17.89 -9.63
N VAL A 128 -34.15 -18.14 -10.87
CA VAL A 128 -33.25 -18.44 -11.99
C VAL A 128 -33.69 -17.73 -13.27
N ASN A 129 -32.74 -17.47 -14.16
CA ASN A 129 -33.05 -16.93 -15.48
C ASN A 129 -33.49 -18.07 -16.42
N LYS A 130 -34.64 -17.88 -17.08
CA LYS A 130 -35.26 -18.84 -17.98
C LYS A 130 -34.35 -19.15 -19.17
N GLY A 131 -34.13 -20.43 -19.45
CA GLY A 131 -33.32 -20.88 -20.58
C GLY A 131 -31.81 -20.57 -20.47
N ASP A 132 -31.36 -20.06 -19.34
CA ASP A 132 -29.96 -19.71 -19.11
C ASP A 132 -29.06 -20.95 -18.93
N ILE A 133 -27.80 -20.82 -19.39
CA ILE A 133 -26.82 -21.89 -19.24
C ILE A 133 -26.43 -22.12 -17.77
N TYR A 134 -26.35 -21.06 -16.95
CA TYR A 134 -25.98 -21.22 -15.55
C TYR A 134 -27.11 -21.83 -14.74
N TYR A 135 -28.37 -21.54 -15.06
CA TYR A 135 -29.51 -22.27 -14.49
C TYR A 135 -29.38 -23.78 -14.74
N LYS A 136 -29.26 -24.21 -16.02
CA LYS A 136 -29.14 -25.64 -16.36
C LYS A 136 -27.97 -26.32 -15.62
N ARG A 137 -26.80 -25.66 -15.61
CA ARG A 137 -25.59 -26.19 -14.95
C ARG A 137 -25.70 -26.24 -13.44
N PHE A 138 -26.38 -25.28 -12.84
CA PHE A 138 -26.61 -25.29 -11.40
C PHE A 138 -27.56 -26.40 -10.99
N LYS A 139 -28.62 -26.64 -11.78
CA LYS A 139 -29.53 -27.77 -11.56
C LYS A 139 -28.79 -29.11 -11.66
N GLU A 140 -28.00 -29.32 -12.72
CA GLU A 140 -27.14 -30.50 -12.86
C GLU A 140 -26.17 -30.67 -11.68
N LEU A 141 -25.61 -29.57 -11.17
CA LEU A 141 -24.74 -29.57 -10.00
C LEU A 141 -25.48 -30.06 -8.75
N LEU A 142 -26.66 -29.51 -8.46
CA LEU A 142 -27.45 -29.91 -7.29
C LEU A 142 -27.89 -31.37 -7.37
N ASP A 143 -28.30 -31.84 -8.54
CA ASP A 143 -28.69 -33.23 -8.77
C ASP A 143 -27.53 -34.19 -8.47
N ASN A 144 -26.30 -33.86 -8.89
CA ASN A 144 -25.11 -34.66 -8.60
C ASN A 144 -24.76 -34.72 -7.10
N PHE A 145 -25.17 -33.72 -6.31
CA PHE A 145 -25.02 -33.70 -4.86
C PHE A 145 -26.25 -34.27 -4.12
N GLY A 146 -27.28 -34.70 -4.83
CA GLY A 146 -28.53 -35.18 -4.23
C GLY A 146 -29.30 -34.09 -3.48
N ILE A 147 -29.13 -32.82 -3.87
CA ILE A 147 -29.80 -31.67 -3.27
C ILE A 147 -31.03 -31.34 -4.11
N ASN A 148 -32.21 -31.40 -3.51
CA ASN A 148 -33.46 -31.09 -4.19
C ASN A 148 -33.80 -29.61 -4.01
N ALA A 149 -33.96 -28.85 -5.08
CA ALA A 149 -34.37 -27.44 -5.04
C ALA A 149 -35.52 -27.19 -6.01
N GLU A 150 -36.40 -26.26 -5.65
CA GLU A 150 -37.48 -25.79 -6.52
C GLU A 150 -37.02 -24.54 -7.25
N PHE A 151 -37.23 -24.47 -8.56
CA PHE A 151 -36.74 -23.36 -9.39
C PHE A 151 -37.91 -22.49 -9.86
N THR A 152 -37.78 -21.18 -9.68
CA THR A 152 -38.71 -20.20 -10.26
C THR A 152 -37.99 -19.40 -11.32
N GLU A 153 -38.51 -19.48 -12.55
CA GLU A 153 -37.91 -18.90 -13.74
C GLU A 153 -38.38 -17.46 -13.94
N PHE A 154 -37.44 -16.58 -14.26
CA PHE A 154 -37.65 -15.18 -14.61
C PHE A 154 -37.01 -14.87 -15.96
N ASP A 155 -37.46 -13.80 -16.61
CA ASP A 155 -37.03 -13.48 -17.97
C ASP A 155 -35.62 -12.87 -18.03
N THR A 156 -35.17 -12.18 -16.97
CA THR A 156 -33.84 -11.56 -16.95
C THR A 156 -33.06 -11.84 -15.65
N TYR A 157 -31.73 -11.74 -15.71
CA TYR A 157 -30.91 -11.74 -14.49
C TYR A 157 -31.23 -10.55 -13.57
N TYR A 158 -31.72 -9.45 -14.11
CA TYR A 158 -32.12 -8.29 -13.31
C TYR A 158 -33.30 -8.65 -12.42
N ASP A 159 -34.31 -9.33 -12.96
CA ASP A 159 -35.48 -9.79 -12.20
C ASP A 159 -35.07 -10.77 -11.11
N VAL A 160 -34.20 -11.72 -11.41
CA VAL A 160 -33.63 -12.65 -10.41
C VAL A 160 -32.97 -11.88 -9.26
N LEU A 161 -32.10 -10.92 -9.57
CA LEU A 161 -31.43 -10.11 -8.55
C LEU A 161 -32.44 -9.25 -7.76
N SER A 162 -33.43 -8.66 -8.42
CA SER A 162 -34.47 -7.85 -7.77
C SER A 162 -35.25 -8.67 -6.76
N LYS A 163 -35.68 -9.89 -7.16
CA LYS A 163 -36.45 -10.80 -6.31
C LYS A 163 -35.67 -11.29 -5.09
N VAL A 164 -34.37 -11.49 -5.23
CA VAL A 164 -33.49 -11.80 -4.09
C VAL A 164 -33.30 -10.55 -3.21
N ASN A 165 -33.14 -9.37 -3.81
CA ASN A 165 -32.95 -8.11 -3.08
C ASN A 165 -34.18 -7.70 -2.26
N GLU A 166 -35.38 -7.93 -2.81
CA GLU A 166 -36.68 -7.69 -2.18
C GLU A 166 -36.98 -8.70 -1.06
N GLY A 167 -36.22 -9.79 -0.98
CA GLY A 167 -36.42 -10.86 0.01
C GLY A 167 -37.53 -11.84 -0.33
N GLU A 168 -38.14 -11.74 -1.52
CA GLU A 168 -39.09 -12.73 -2.03
C GLU A 168 -38.42 -14.10 -2.23
N PHE A 169 -37.15 -14.09 -2.64
CA PHE A 169 -36.30 -15.27 -2.74
C PHE A 169 -35.06 -15.12 -1.85
N LYS A 170 -34.65 -16.22 -1.22
CA LYS A 170 -33.38 -16.24 -0.46
C LYS A 170 -32.18 -16.45 -1.36
N TYR A 171 -32.36 -17.21 -2.44
CA TYR A 171 -31.29 -17.65 -3.33
C TYR A 171 -31.64 -17.33 -4.77
N GLY A 172 -30.62 -17.00 -5.56
CA GLY A 172 -30.75 -16.84 -7.00
C GLY A 172 -29.50 -17.29 -7.75
N VAL A 173 -29.66 -17.66 -9.01
CA VAL A 173 -28.55 -17.98 -9.91
C VAL A 173 -28.48 -16.95 -11.01
N VAL A 174 -27.31 -16.31 -11.13
CA VAL A 174 -27.04 -15.32 -12.17
C VAL A 174 -25.63 -15.47 -12.70
N SER A 175 -25.33 -14.79 -13.81
CA SER A 175 -23.94 -14.65 -14.25
C SER A 175 -23.17 -13.70 -13.35
N ARG A 176 -21.87 -13.95 -13.15
CA ARG A 176 -20.99 -13.05 -12.38
C ARG A 176 -21.06 -11.62 -12.91
N LEU A 177 -21.01 -11.46 -14.23
CA LEU A 177 -20.99 -10.14 -14.85
C LEU A 177 -22.29 -9.36 -14.60
N SER A 178 -23.45 -10.03 -14.65
CA SER A 178 -24.72 -9.39 -14.29
C SER A 178 -24.78 -8.99 -12.81
N TYR A 179 -24.32 -9.86 -11.90
CA TYR A 179 -24.19 -9.50 -10.49
C TYR A 179 -23.27 -8.28 -10.30
N LEU A 180 -22.07 -8.29 -10.90
CA LEU A 180 -21.11 -7.19 -10.76
C LEU A 180 -21.66 -5.86 -11.27
N ALA A 181 -22.37 -5.86 -12.40
CA ALA A 181 -22.94 -4.65 -12.98
C ALA A 181 -24.10 -4.08 -12.16
N ASN A 182 -24.76 -4.89 -11.33
CA ASN A 182 -25.95 -4.51 -10.58
C ASN A 182 -25.77 -4.54 -9.05
N SER A 183 -24.62 -4.97 -8.53
CA SER A 183 -24.40 -5.18 -7.08
C SER A 183 -24.61 -3.92 -6.24
N GLU A 184 -24.38 -2.73 -6.80
CA GLU A 184 -24.61 -1.47 -6.09
C GLU A 184 -26.09 -1.08 -6.00
N LYS A 185 -26.89 -1.50 -7.00
CA LYS A 185 -28.35 -1.31 -7.02
C LYS A 185 -29.02 -2.28 -6.05
N PHE A 186 -28.55 -3.52 -6.01
CA PHE A 186 -29.12 -4.61 -5.21
C PHE A 186 -28.30 -4.89 -3.96
N ARG A 187 -28.32 -3.96 -2.99
CA ARG A 187 -27.46 -3.97 -1.80
C ARG A 187 -27.72 -5.13 -0.83
N ASN A 188 -28.92 -5.72 -0.88
CA ASN A 188 -29.27 -6.85 -0.02
C ASN A 188 -28.81 -8.20 -0.63
N VAL A 189 -28.25 -8.19 -1.84
CA VAL A 189 -27.82 -9.39 -2.53
C VAL A 189 -26.31 -9.55 -2.39
N THR A 190 -25.88 -10.71 -1.94
CA THR A 190 -24.47 -11.05 -1.80
C THR A 190 -24.11 -12.24 -2.67
N GLN A 191 -23.01 -12.14 -3.41
CA GLN A 191 -22.44 -13.30 -4.11
C GLN A 191 -21.84 -14.26 -3.07
N THR A 192 -22.21 -15.53 -3.17
CA THR A 192 -21.62 -16.59 -2.35
C THR A 192 -20.25 -17.01 -2.91
N SER A 193 -19.53 -17.88 -2.19
CA SER A 193 -18.29 -18.50 -2.67
C SER A 193 -18.51 -19.54 -3.78
N TYR A 194 -19.76 -19.97 -4.02
CA TYR A 194 -20.08 -20.97 -5.02
C TYR A 194 -20.13 -20.35 -6.40
N ILE A 195 -19.11 -20.67 -7.19
CA ILE A 195 -18.97 -20.33 -8.61
C ILE A 195 -18.95 -21.62 -9.42
N PHE A 196 -19.50 -21.60 -10.63
CA PHE A 196 -19.56 -22.81 -11.46
C PHE A 196 -19.66 -22.48 -12.95
N SER A 197 -19.36 -23.48 -13.78
CA SER A 197 -19.46 -23.41 -15.24
C SER A 197 -18.76 -22.19 -15.86
N PRO A 198 -17.43 -22.06 -15.73
CA PRO A 198 -16.68 -21.03 -16.46
C PRO A 198 -16.81 -21.27 -17.97
N VAL A 199 -17.11 -20.19 -18.70
CA VAL A 199 -17.30 -20.21 -20.16
C VAL A 199 -16.64 -18.99 -20.79
N SER A 200 -16.09 -19.21 -21.98
CA SER A 200 -15.64 -18.16 -22.88
C SER A 200 -16.85 -17.58 -23.62
N LEU A 201 -17.09 -16.28 -23.48
CA LEU A 201 -18.13 -15.58 -24.25
C LEU A 201 -17.54 -15.04 -25.55
N LYS A 202 -18.15 -15.46 -26.66
CA LYS A 202 -17.68 -15.28 -28.03
C LYS A 202 -18.82 -14.83 -28.94
N PHE A 203 -18.48 -14.41 -30.15
CA PHE A 203 -19.45 -14.31 -31.23
C PHE A 203 -19.60 -15.66 -31.91
N ALA A 204 -20.81 -15.96 -32.39
CA ALA A 204 -21.12 -17.19 -33.08
C ALA A 204 -21.73 -16.91 -34.46
N THR A 205 -21.35 -17.71 -35.45
CA THR A 205 -22.01 -17.81 -36.76
C THR A 205 -22.55 -19.23 -36.95
N LYS A 206 -23.43 -19.44 -37.93
CA LYS A 206 -23.74 -20.81 -38.38
C LYS A 206 -22.45 -21.51 -38.83
N LYS A 207 -22.31 -22.81 -38.52
CA LYS A 207 -21.10 -23.58 -38.82
C LYS A 207 -20.62 -23.35 -40.26
N GLY A 208 -19.36 -22.93 -40.39
CA GLY A 208 -18.70 -22.73 -41.68
C GLY A 208 -19.12 -21.48 -42.45
N THR A 209 -19.96 -20.60 -41.89
CA THR A 209 -20.43 -19.38 -42.54
C THR A 209 -19.85 -18.13 -41.86
N ASN A 210 -19.82 -17.01 -42.59
CA ASN A 210 -19.40 -15.70 -42.08
C ASN A 210 -18.04 -15.70 -41.34
N LEU A 211 -17.14 -16.63 -41.69
CA LEU A 211 -15.85 -16.83 -41.03
C LEU A 211 -14.94 -15.61 -41.16
N GLU A 212 -15.09 -14.84 -42.23
CA GLU A 212 -14.35 -13.58 -42.42
C GLU A 212 -14.72 -12.54 -41.36
N VAL A 213 -15.99 -12.49 -40.94
CA VAL A 213 -16.43 -11.59 -39.86
C VAL A 213 -15.78 -12.00 -38.54
N LEU A 214 -15.74 -13.29 -38.24
CA LEU A 214 -15.10 -13.82 -37.03
C LEU A 214 -13.60 -13.49 -37.01
N LYS A 215 -12.89 -13.67 -38.15
CA LYS A 215 -11.48 -13.29 -38.28
C LYS A 215 -11.23 -11.80 -38.10
N ARG A 216 -12.11 -10.95 -38.63
CA ARG A 216 -12.03 -9.49 -38.42
C ARG A 216 -12.17 -9.14 -36.94
N ILE A 217 -13.12 -9.79 -36.25
CA ILE A 217 -13.31 -9.64 -34.80
C ILE A 217 -12.06 -10.10 -34.04
N ASP A 218 -11.49 -11.27 -34.35
CA ASP A 218 -10.29 -11.76 -33.66
C ASP A 218 -9.07 -10.84 -33.86
N LYS A 219 -8.90 -10.31 -35.07
CA LYS A 219 -7.85 -9.33 -35.35
C LYS A 219 -8.01 -8.07 -34.50
N GLU A 220 -9.23 -7.54 -34.41
CA GLU A 220 -9.52 -6.37 -33.57
C GLU A 220 -9.32 -6.67 -32.10
N LEU A 221 -9.84 -7.79 -31.60
CA LEU A 221 -9.67 -8.22 -30.21
C LEU A 221 -8.21 -8.35 -29.81
N THR A 222 -7.37 -8.89 -30.70
CA THR A 222 -5.92 -8.95 -30.47
C THR A 222 -5.33 -7.56 -30.25
N MET A 223 -5.72 -6.57 -31.06
CA MET A 223 -5.25 -5.20 -30.93
C MET A 223 -5.77 -4.53 -29.65
N LEU A 224 -7.06 -4.66 -29.33
CA LEU A 224 -7.69 -4.09 -28.14
C LEU A 224 -7.12 -4.67 -26.83
N LYS A 225 -6.80 -5.98 -26.81
CA LYS A 225 -6.12 -6.62 -25.68
C LYS A 225 -4.69 -6.09 -25.52
N SER A 226 -3.97 -5.95 -26.62
CA SER A 226 -2.57 -5.50 -26.62
C SER A 226 -2.43 -4.03 -26.19
N SER A 227 -3.40 -3.18 -26.54
CA SER A 227 -3.41 -1.77 -26.17
C SER A 227 -3.93 -1.48 -24.75
N GLY A 228 -4.61 -2.45 -24.11
CA GLY A 228 -5.32 -2.25 -22.85
C GLY A 228 -6.70 -1.59 -23.02
N GLU A 229 -7.10 -1.25 -24.25
CA GLU A 229 -8.39 -0.60 -24.53
C GLU A 229 -9.58 -1.52 -24.22
N LEU A 230 -9.42 -2.84 -24.37
CA LEU A 230 -10.47 -3.78 -23.96
C LEU A 230 -10.73 -3.72 -22.45
N ASP A 231 -9.69 -3.53 -21.64
CA ASP A 231 -9.83 -3.38 -20.19
C ASP A 231 -10.50 -2.05 -19.83
N GLU A 232 -10.17 -0.96 -20.52
CA GLU A 232 -10.85 0.33 -20.36
C GLU A 232 -12.34 0.23 -20.68
N LEU A 233 -12.67 -0.43 -21.80
CA LEU A 233 -14.04 -0.67 -22.22
C LEU A 233 -14.80 -1.50 -21.18
N PHE A 234 -14.20 -2.60 -20.72
CA PHE A 234 -14.75 -3.40 -19.62
C PHE A 234 -14.99 -2.54 -18.37
N ASN A 235 -13.99 -1.78 -17.93
CA ASN A 235 -14.10 -0.93 -16.74
C ASN A 235 -15.20 0.13 -16.87
N SER A 236 -15.49 0.62 -18.08
CA SER A 236 -16.56 1.57 -18.33
C SER A 236 -17.96 1.00 -18.05
N TYR A 237 -18.15 -0.30 -18.22
CA TYR A 237 -19.43 -0.98 -17.95
C TYR A 237 -19.54 -1.53 -16.53
N PHE A 238 -18.42 -1.99 -15.96
CA PHE A 238 -18.44 -2.74 -14.68
C PHE A 238 -17.85 -1.98 -13.49
N LEU A 239 -17.00 -0.96 -13.70
CA LEU A 239 -16.28 -0.25 -12.64
C LEU A 239 -16.58 1.25 -12.55
N LYS A 240 -17.35 1.84 -13.48
CA LYS A 240 -17.69 3.28 -13.48
C LYS A 240 -18.38 3.76 -12.20
N SER A 241 -18.97 2.82 -11.44
CA SER A 241 -19.58 3.05 -10.13
C SER A 241 -18.60 2.82 -8.96
N ARG A 242 -17.59 1.95 -9.14
CA ARG A 242 -16.53 1.70 -8.14
C ARG A 242 -15.42 2.75 -8.14
N THR A 243 -15.28 3.54 -9.20
CA THR A 243 -14.23 4.57 -9.33
C THR A 243 -14.59 5.95 -8.76
N LYS A 244 -15.74 6.08 -8.07
CA LYS A 244 -16.00 7.18 -7.13
C LYS A 244 -15.98 6.73 -5.68
N MET A 245 -14.98 5.94 -5.29
CA MET A 245 -14.38 6.23 -3.99
C MET A 245 -13.49 7.45 -4.20
N PRO A 246 -13.70 8.59 -3.51
CA PRO A 246 -12.58 9.50 -3.33
C PRO A 246 -11.50 8.65 -2.67
N SER A 247 -10.33 8.55 -3.27
CA SER A 247 -9.18 7.88 -2.66
C SER A 247 -8.77 8.68 -1.42
N ILE A 248 -9.52 8.54 -0.33
CA ILE A 248 -9.14 8.95 1.02
C ILE A 248 -8.15 7.94 1.60
N TYR A 249 -7.96 6.79 0.94
CA TYR A 249 -6.76 5.99 1.11
C TYR A 249 -5.58 6.76 0.52
N LEU A 250 -5.01 7.65 1.33
CA LEU A 250 -3.64 8.10 1.17
C LEU A 250 -2.79 6.83 0.97
N PRO A 251 -1.92 6.77 -0.06
CA PRO A 251 -1.08 5.60 -0.27
C PRO A 251 -0.42 5.22 1.06
N LEU A 252 -0.27 3.91 1.33
CA LEU A 252 0.16 3.41 2.64
C LEU A 252 1.38 4.18 3.20
N SER A 253 2.29 4.60 2.31
CA SER A 253 3.43 5.48 2.60
C SER A 253 3.03 6.83 3.23
N VAL A 254 2.03 7.52 2.70
CA VAL A 254 1.57 8.82 3.21
C VAL A 254 0.84 8.66 4.54
N THR A 255 0.04 7.60 4.71
CA THR A 255 -0.59 7.29 6.01
C THR A 255 0.46 7.01 7.08
N ILE A 256 1.52 6.26 6.74
CA ILE A 256 2.67 6.01 7.63
C ILE A 256 3.39 7.31 7.97
N ILE A 257 3.65 8.19 7.00
CA ILE A 257 4.33 9.48 7.21
C ILE A 257 3.50 10.39 8.13
N VAL A 258 2.19 10.50 7.90
CA VAL A 258 1.30 11.31 8.74
C VAL A 258 1.21 10.73 10.15
N SER A 259 1.11 9.40 10.29
CA SER A 259 1.11 8.74 11.60
C SER A 259 2.42 8.98 12.36
N LEU A 260 3.57 8.90 11.68
CA LEU A 260 4.88 9.21 12.26
C LEU A 260 4.98 10.67 12.68
N ALA A 261 4.51 11.61 11.85
CA ALA A 261 4.52 13.03 12.14
C ALA A 261 3.63 13.37 13.35
N VAL A 262 2.42 12.79 13.42
CA VAL A 262 1.51 12.97 14.57
C VAL A 262 2.12 12.37 15.83
N THR A 263 2.72 11.17 15.75
CA THR A 263 3.39 10.53 16.89
C THR A 263 4.58 11.36 17.38
N LEU A 264 5.35 11.96 16.46
CA LEU A 264 6.46 12.85 16.79
C LEU A 264 5.96 14.14 17.46
N LEU A 265 4.90 14.77 16.94
CA LEU A 265 4.31 15.95 17.54
C LEU A 265 3.72 15.67 18.92
N LEU A 266 3.06 14.52 19.10
CA LEU A 266 2.54 14.08 20.39
C LEU A 266 3.66 13.79 21.39
N THR A 267 4.75 13.14 20.98
CA THR A 267 5.89 12.89 21.87
C THR A 267 6.59 14.19 22.26
N ILE A 268 6.78 15.13 21.33
CA ILE A 268 7.28 16.49 21.64
C ILE A 268 6.33 17.20 22.60
N TYR A 269 5.02 17.16 22.35
CA TYR A 269 4.02 17.77 23.23
C TYR A 269 4.06 17.16 24.64
N PHE A 270 4.10 15.83 24.77
CA PHE A 270 4.22 15.15 26.06
C PHE A 270 5.55 15.46 26.76
N LEU A 271 6.65 15.55 26.03
CA LEU A 271 7.95 15.95 26.57
C LEU A 271 7.90 17.39 27.09
N THR A 272 7.28 18.33 26.37
CA THR A 272 7.13 19.72 26.84
C THR A 272 6.22 19.81 28.06
N LEU A 273 5.13 19.04 28.12
CA LEU A 273 4.28 18.96 29.31
C LEU A 273 5.04 18.36 30.50
N ARG A 274 5.81 17.29 30.27
CA ARG A 274 6.65 16.67 31.30
C ARG A 274 7.71 17.64 31.81
N LEU A 275 8.37 18.38 30.92
CA LEU A 275 9.35 19.41 31.24
C LEU A 275 8.71 20.57 32.01
N ARG A 276 7.50 21.00 31.64
CA ARG A 276 6.75 22.02 32.40
C ARG A 276 6.38 21.53 33.80
N ARG A 277 5.91 20.29 33.93
CA ARG A 277 5.63 19.68 35.24
C ARG A 277 6.90 19.54 36.08
N LEU A 278 8.00 19.09 35.47
CA LEU A 278 9.30 19.01 36.11
C LEU A 278 9.81 20.39 36.53
N ASN A 279 9.65 21.43 35.70
CA ASN A 279 10.02 22.80 36.05
C ASN A 279 9.14 23.35 37.18
N LEU A 280 7.83 23.09 37.19
CA LEU A 280 6.95 23.48 38.30
C LEU A 280 7.30 22.74 39.59
N LEU A 281 7.59 21.44 39.50
CA LEU A 281 8.06 20.65 40.63
C LEU A 281 9.43 21.14 41.10
N TYR A 282 10.34 21.45 40.18
CA TYR A 282 11.66 22.01 40.44
C TYR A 282 11.55 23.38 41.10
N HIS A 283 10.66 24.26 40.64
CA HIS A 283 10.41 25.56 41.27
C HIS A 283 9.71 25.42 42.62
N SER A 284 8.76 24.50 42.78
CA SER A 284 8.13 24.24 44.09
C SER A 284 9.08 23.56 45.08
N ALA A 285 10.02 22.75 44.59
CA ALA A 285 11.08 22.15 45.38
C ALA A 285 12.15 23.20 45.71
N LEU A 286 12.49 24.09 44.77
CA LEU A 286 13.32 25.26 45.02
C LEU A 286 12.68 26.18 46.04
N GLU A 287 11.40 26.48 45.94
CA GLU A 287 10.69 27.31 46.92
C GLU A 287 10.63 26.63 48.29
N LYS A 288 10.43 25.30 48.35
CA LYS A 288 10.54 24.53 49.61
C LYS A 288 11.97 24.46 50.14
N LEU A 289 12.96 24.42 49.26
CA LEU A 289 14.38 24.46 49.59
C LEU A 289 14.81 25.86 49.99
N GLU A 290 14.27 26.93 49.42
CA GLU A 290 14.48 28.34 49.75
C GLU A 290 13.71 28.73 51.01
N PHE A 291 12.58 28.08 51.29
CA PHE A 291 11.84 28.20 52.54
C PHE A 291 12.53 27.42 53.68
N ASN A 292 13.04 26.22 53.39
CA ASN A 292 13.87 25.45 54.34
C ASN A 292 15.26 26.10 54.54
N ASN A 293 15.87 26.64 53.48
CA ASN A 293 17.12 27.42 53.52
C ASN A 293 16.87 28.88 53.92
N GLY A 294 15.63 29.33 54.01
CA GLY A 294 15.24 30.63 54.58
C GLY A 294 15.41 30.68 56.10
N LYS A 295 15.63 29.51 56.72
CA LYS A 295 16.18 29.37 58.07
C LYS A 295 17.64 28.94 58.09
N SER A 296 18.26 28.75 56.94
CA SER A 296 19.64 28.34 56.77
C SER A 296 20.28 29.11 55.62
N SER A 297 20.27 30.44 55.71
CA SER A 297 21.13 31.27 54.87
C SER A 297 22.58 30.97 55.22
N LYS A 298 23.21 30.11 54.43
CA LYS A 298 24.55 30.29 53.87
C LYS A 298 24.95 29.04 53.10
N ASN A 299 25.46 29.27 51.89
CA ASN A 299 26.18 28.35 51.03
C ASN A 299 25.30 27.43 50.17
N ASN A 300 25.14 27.80 48.90
CA ASN A 300 25.30 26.90 47.76
C ASN A 300 25.43 27.76 46.49
N GLU A 301 26.60 28.36 46.36
CA GLU A 301 27.18 28.65 45.05
C GLU A 301 27.68 27.32 44.43
N GLU A 302 27.51 27.19 43.12
CA GLU A 302 28.29 26.34 42.20
C GLU A 302 28.13 24.80 42.23
N ILE A 303 27.33 24.28 41.29
CA ILE A 303 27.57 22.97 40.66
C ILE A 303 28.66 23.18 39.58
N ASN A 304 29.90 23.35 40.02
CA ASN A 304 31.10 23.27 39.17
C ASN A 304 32.24 22.81 40.08
N SER A 305 32.29 21.51 40.37
CA SER A 305 33.38 20.91 41.14
C SER A 305 33.98 19.72 40.39
N VAL A 306 35.31 19.59 40.43
CA VAL A 306 35.99 18.38 39.96
C VAL A 306 35.55 17.21 40.84
N TYR A 307 35.09 16.12 40.22
CA TYR A 307 34.55 14.99 40.96
C TYR A 307 35.63 14.25 41.76
N ASN A 308 35.25 13.64 42.88
CA ASN A 308 36.14 12.69 43.57
C ASN A 308 36.35 11.41 42.74
N LYS A 309 37.38 10.64 43.06
CA LYS A 309 37.78 9.42 42.32
C LYS A 309 36.63 8.44 42.11
N ASN A 310 35.88 8.13 43.16
CA ASN A 310 34.82 7.12 43.11
C ASN A 310 33.67 7.56 42.18
N THR A 311 33.28 8.84 42.28
CA THR A 311 32.23 9.42 41.43
C THR A 311 32.70 9.51 39.98
N GLY A 312 33.95 9.93 39.77
CA GLY A 312 34.58 10.00 38.46
C GLY A 312 34.66 8.66 37.75
N LEU A 313 35.09 7.59 38.44
CA LEU A 313 35.15 6.24 37.88
C LEU A 313 33.75 5.68 37.56
N LEU A 314 32.76 5.96 38.41
CA LEU A 314 31.38 5.57 38.14
C LEU A 314 30.81 6.26 36.89
N LEU A 315 31.05 7.57 36.76
CA LEU A 315 30.66 8.34 35.58
C LEU A 315 31.39 7.83 34.34
N LEU A 316 32.70 7.58 34.43
CA LEU A 316 33.49 7.05 33.33
C LEU A 316 32.93 5.72 32.84
N LYS A 317 32.60 4.78 33.73
CA LYS A 317 31.98 3.51 33.34
C LYS A 317 30.68 3.72 32.56
N LYS A 318 29.82 4.67 32.98
CA LYS A 318 28.58 4.99 32.25
C LYS A 318 28.87 5.61 30.88
N TYR A 319 29.88 6.46 30.78
CA TYR A 319 30.31 7.05 29.52
C TYR A 319 30.96 6.03 28.58
N THR A 320 31.65 5.02 29.10
CA THR A 320 32.17 3.89 28.31
C THR A 320 31.04 3.07 27.70
N GLU A 321 30.00 2.74 28.48
CA GLU A 321 28.81 2.05 27.95
C GLU A 321 28.12 2.89 26.87
N LEU A 322 27.98 4.20 27.11
CA LEU A 322 27.42 5.14 26.14
C LEU A 322 28.25 5.20 24.86
N SER A 323 29.57 5.29 24.99
CA SER A 323 30.55 5.28 23.90
C SER A 323 30.45 4.01 23.05
N LYS A 324 30.36 2.83 23.69
CA LYS A 324 30.15 1.55 22.98
C LYS A 324 28.83 1.52 22.23
N ARG A 325 27.74 2.00 22.84
CA ARG A 325 26.41 2.05 22.23
C ARG A 325 26.36 2.99 21.02
N GLU A 326 26.98 4.16 21.13
CA GLU A 326 26.92 5.21 20.11
C GLU A 326 28.09 5.16 19.12
N LYS A 327 28.99 4.17 19.28
CA LYS A 327 30.22 4.01 18.49
C LYS A 327 31.06 5.29 18.45
N HIS A 328 31.11 5.98 19.58
CA HIS A 328 31.79 7.27 19.70
C HIS A 328 33.03 7.12 20.59
N ALA A 329 34.21 7.44 20.08
CA ALA A 329 35.46 7.32 20.86
C ALA A 329 35.49 8.32 22.02
N LEU A 330 36.12 7.94 23.14
CA LEU A 330 36.37 8.85 24.26
C LEU A 330 37.83 9.28 24.26
N SER A 331 38.08 10.55 24.54
CA SER A 331 39.43 11.05 24.79
C SER A 331 39.68 11.11 26.29
N ILE A 332 40.66 10.33 26.77
CA ILE A 332 41.06 10.25 28.18
C ILE A 332 42.35 11.03 28.37
N LEU A 333 42.25 12.19 29.04
CA LEU A 333 43.37 13.08 29.32
C LEU A 333 43.78 12.95 30.78
N ALA A 334 44.93 12.34 31.02
CA ALA A 334 45.62 12.36 32.31
C ALA A 334 46.35 13.70 32.48
N ILE A 335 46.21 14.32 33.64
CA ILE A 335 46.88 15.56 34.02
C ILE A 335 47.53 15.38 35.39
N GLU A 336 48.78 15.78 35.54
CA GLU A 336 49.45 15.83 36.84
C GLU A 336 50.00 17.22 37.10
N ILE A 337 49.81 17.70 38.33
CA ILE A 337 50.26 19.01 38.79
C ILE A 337 51.46 18.90 39.74
N GLY A 338 52.47 19.75 39.54
CA GLY A 338 53.69 19.75 40.35
C GLY A 338 53.60 20.51 41.68
N ASN A 339 52.66 21.46 41.82
CA ASN A 339 52.55 22.33 43.00
C ASN A 339 51.39 21.88 43.90
N GLN A 340 51.63 21.82 45.22
CA GLN A 340 50.72 21.24 46.23
C GLN A 340 50.08 22.25 47.19
N ASN A 341 50.22 23.55 46.95
CA ASN A 341 49.44 24.52 47.73
C ASN A 341 47.95 24.39 47.39
N GLU A 342 47.09 24.28 48.40
CA GLU A 342 45.63 24.16 48.24
C GLU A 342 45.04 25.34 47.45
N GLU A 343 45.61 26.54 47.55
CA GLU A 343 45.18 27.70 46.75
C GLU A 343 45.50 27.54 45.26
N ALA A 344 46.68 27.02 44.94
CA ALA A 344 47.09 26.71 43.57
C ALA A 344 46.24 25.59 42.98
N LYS A 345 45.94 24.57 43.79
CA LYS A 345 45.05 23.46 43.42
C LYS A 345 43.63 23.95 43.12
N ARG A 346 43.05 24.79 43.97
CA ARG A 346 41.72 25.38 43.76
C ARG A 346 41.68 26.23 42.49
N THR A 347 42.71 27.03 42.24
CA THR A 347 42.83 27.84 41.03
C THR A 347 42.93 26.97 39.77
N PHE A 348 43.70 25.88 39.83
CA PHE A 348 43.79 24.90 38.77
C PHE A 348 42.42 24.27 38.48
N GLU A 349 41.71 23.77 39.49
CA GLU A 349 40.41 23.12 39.32
C GLU A 349 39.36 24.05 38.74
N ASN A 350 39.26 25.28 39.25
CA ASN A 350 38.34 26.28 38.72
C ASN A 350 38.64 26.62 37.26
N THR A 351 39.92 26.75 36.93
CA THR A 351 40.35 27.01 35.55
C THR A 351 40.04 25.83 34.64
N LEU A 352 40.32 24.60 35.11
CA LEU A 352 40.03 23.37 34.39
C LEU A 352 38.53 23.25 34.09
N LEU A 353 37.68 23.47 35.10
CA LEU A 353 36.23 23.43 34.93
C LEU A 353 35.72 24.50 33.97
N SER A 354 36.33 25.69 33.95
CA SER A 354 35.99 26.74 32.96
C SER A 354 36.31 26.36 31.51
N MET A 355 37.10 25.30 31.29
CA MET A 355 37.53 24.85 29.97
C MET A 355 36.82 23.59 29.50
N ILE A 356 36.17 22.86 30.40
CA ILE A 356 35.43 21.63 30.10
C ILE A 356 34.05 22.02 29.55
N ARG A 357 33.64 21.40 28.43
CA ARG A 357 32.36 21.67 27.79
C ARG A 357 31.24 20.83 28.40
N SER A 358 30.00 21.24 28.17
CA SER A 358 28.83 20.42 28.50
C SER A 358 28.95 19.04 27.87
N GLY A 359 28.92 18.00 28.71
CA GLY A 359 29.09 16.60 28.30
C GLY A 359 30.46 16.01 28.65
N ASP A 360 31.49 16.84 28.82
CA ASP A 360 32.80 16.43 29.32
C ASP A 360 32.85 16.56 30.86
N PHE A 361 33.75 15.85 31.52
CA PHE A 361 33.92 15.97 32.98
C PHE A 361 35.36 15.69 33.42
N ALA A 362 35.71 16.15 34.63
CA ALA A 362 36.99 15.86 35.25
C ALA A 362 36.82 15.32 36.66
N PHE A 363 37.75 14.44 37.06
CA PHE A 363 37.80 13.89 38.39
C PHE A 363 39.23 13.70 38.90
N ARG A 364 39.39 13.70 40.22
CA ARG A 364 40.67 13.44 40.90
C ARG A 364 40.99 11.96 40.86
N ASN A 365 42.18 11.59 40.40
CA ASN A 365 42.67 10.21 40.47
C ASN A 365 43.53 9.96 41.71
N ASP A 366 44.33 10.94 42.13
CA ASP A 366 45.00 11.02 43.43
C ASP A 366 45.16 12.49 43.87
N GLU A 367 46.03 12.79 44.84
CA GLU A 367 46.22 14.15 45.34
C GLU A 367 46.76 15.15 44.31
N LYS A 368 47.49 14.66 43.30
CA LYS A 368 48.19 15.47 42.28
C LYS A 368 47.74 15.17 40.86
N SER A 369 47.01 14.09 40.64
CA SER A 369 46.58 13.65 39.32
C SER A 369 45.07 13.74 39.12
N TYR A 370 44.71 14.11 37.90
CA TYR A 370 43.36 14.34 37.42
C TYR A 370 43.14 13.60 36.11
N ILE A 371 41.92 13.17 35.89
CA ILE A 371 41.49 12.60 34.62
C ILE A 371 40.37 13.47 34.07
N VAL A 372 40.52 13.91 32.83
CA VAL A 372 39.47 14.59 32.07
C VAL A 372 38.98 13.62 31.00
N VAL A 373 37.67 13.40 30.98
CA VAL A 373 36.99 12.52 30.03
C VAL A 373 36.24 13.42 29.06
N MET A 374 36.65 13.39 27.81
CA MET A 374 36.06 14.19 26.75
C MET A 374 35.26 13.30 25.81
N TYR A 375 33.95 13.56 25.76
CA TYR A 375 33.01 12.85 24.87
C TYR A 375 32.94 13.51 23.49
N SER A 376 33.25 14.80 23.38
CA SER A 376 33.02 15.57 22.14
C SER A 376 34.28 15.85 21.30
N TYR A 377 35.48 15.50 21.78
CA TYR A 377 36.75 15.95 21.19
C TYR A 377 37.62 14.81 20.66
N GLY A 378 38.06 14.94 19.40
CA GLY A 378 39.15 14.15 18.83
C GLY A 378 40.54 14.68 19.26
N ALA A 379 41.57 13.83 19.17
CA ALA A 379 42.95 14.10 19.63
C ALA A 379 43.61 15.39 19.08
N PHE A 380 43.05 16.01 18.04
CA PHE A 380 43.57 17.20 17.37
C PHE A 380 43.64 18.48 18.24
N VAL A 381 43.07 18.49 19.46
CA VAL A 381 42.90 19.73 20.26
C VAL A 381 43.87 19.85 21.45
N LEU A 382 44.78 18.88 21.66
CA LEU A 382 45.70 18.89 22.81
C LEU A 382 46.67 20.07 22.85
N GLY A 383 47.27 20.45 21.73
CA GLY A 383 48.25 21.53 21.70
C GLY A 383 47.64 22.84 22.22
N SER A 384 46.44 23.18 21.71
CA SER A 384 45.69 24.36 22.13
C SER A 384 45.14 24.23 23.54
N PHE A 385 44.64 23.05 23.95
CA PHE A 385 44.12 22.85 25.31
C PHE A 385 45.22 22.96 26.37
N LYS A 386 46.35 22.27 26.18
CA LYS A 386 47.51 22.35 27.09
C LYS A 386 47.98 23.80 27.23
N LYS A 387 48.22 24.47 26.09
CA LYS A 387 48.69 25.85 26.07
C LYS A 387 47.70 26.80 26.75
N ASN A 388 46.41 26.71 26.42
CA ASN A 388 45.38 27.59 27.00
C ASN A 388 45.20 27.36 28.50
N LEU A 389 45.29 26.11 28.97
CA LEU A 389 45.18 25.80 30.40
C LEU A 389 46.38 26.38 31.15
N THR A 390 47.60 26.12 30.68
CA THR A 390 48.82 26.68 31.29
C THR A 390 48.83 28.22 31.25
N ASP A 391 48.43 28.83 30.13
CA ASP A 391 48.39 30.30 29.98
C ASP A 391 47.36 30.94 30.93
N LYS A 392 46.17 30.33 31.08
CA LYS A 392 45.14 30.85 32.00
C LYS A 392 45.56 30.74 33.46
N ILE A 393 46.20 29.64 33.85
CA ILE A 393 46.69 29.43 35.20
C ILE A 393 47.81 30.43 35.52
N LYS A 394 48.74 30.64 34.59
CA LYS A 394 49.80 31.65 34.73
C LYS A 394 49.23 33.06 34.85
N ARG A 395 48.19 33.40 34.08
CA ARG A 395 47.46 34.69 34.21
C ARG A 395 46.73 34.84 35.54
N ALA A 396 46.30 33.73 36.14
CA ALA A 396 45.72 33.71 37.48
C ALA A 396 46.78 33.83 38.60
N GLY A 397 48.05 34.07 38.27
CA GLY A 397 49.13 34.31 39.22
C GLY A 397 49.75 33.04 39.82
N VAL A 398 49.40 31.86 39.30
CA VAL A 398 49.94 30.58 39.78
C VAL A 398 50.98 30.06 38.80
N ASP A 399 52.23 29.93 39.25
CA ASP A 399 53.26 29.23 38.50
C ASP A 399 53.30 27.76 38.93
N MET A 400 52.93 26.87 38.00
CA MET A 400 52.88 25.44 38.27
C MET A 400 53.24 24.63 37.03
N ASN A 401 54.03 23.58 37.24
CA ASN A 401 54.31 22.59 36.21
C ASN A 401 53.09 21.68 36.05
N ILE A 402 52.61 21.56 34.81
CA ILE A 402 51.48 20.71 34.45
C ILE A 402 51.94 19.74 33.37
N PHE A 403 51.76 18.45 33.66
CA PHE A 403 52.09 17.35 32.77
C PHE A 403 50.80 16.71 32.26
N PHE A 404 50.86 16.18 31.04
CA PHE A 404 49.68 15.72 30.32
C PHE A 404 49.99 14.45 29.54
N GLY A 405 49.09 13.47 29.57
CA GLY A 405 49.09 12.30 28.70
C GLY A 405 47.69 12.03 28.16
N LEU A 406 47.58 11.63 26.89
CA LEU A 406 46.29 11.35 26.25
C LEU A 406 46.28 9.94 25.71
N LYS A 407 45.18 9.24 25.93
CA LYS A 407 44.81 8.06 25.17
C LYS A 407 43.37 8.16 24.68
N ILE A 408 43.10 7.64 23.48
CA ILE A 408 41.75 7.52 22.94
C ILE A 408 41.24 6.11 23.25
N PHE A 409 40.08 6.02 23.88
CA PHE A 409 39.31 4.80 24.01
C PHE A 409 38.55 4.53 22.72
N ASN A 410 38.87 3.45 22.00
CA ASN A 410 38.12 3.07 20.81
C ASN A 410 37.04 2.00 21.15
N PRO A 411 35.74 2.36 21.12
CA PRO A 411 34.67 1.42 21.45
C PRO A 411 34.58 0.22 20.48
N GLU A 412 35.10 0.34 19.25
CA GLU A 412 35.00 -0.70 18.24
C GLU A 412 36.01 -1.85 18.42
N VAL A 413 37.09 -1.62 19.17
CA VAL A 413 38.18 -2.61 19.36
C VAL A 413 38.00 -3.42 20.66
N ASN A 414 36.86 -3.26 21.34
CA ASN A 414 36.57 -3.81 22.68
C ASN A 414 37.72 -3.63 23.68
N GLU A 415 38.33 -2.44 23.64
CA GLU A 415 39.40 -2.05 24.55
C GLU A 415 38.85 -1.93 25.98
N ASP A 416 39.70 -2.18 26.98
CA ASP A 416 39.35 -1.97 28.39
C ASP A 416 39.65 -0.53 28.79
N ILE A 417 38.65 0.17 29.33
CA ILE A 417 38.79 1.57 29.73
C ILE A 417 39.82 1.75 30.84
N GLU A 418 39.97 0.76 31.74
CA GLU A 418 41.00 0.82 32.79
C GLU A 418 42.40 0.80 32.18
N LYS A 419 42.60 -0.04 31.15
CA LYS A 419 43.85 -0.07 30.38
C LYS A 419 44.10 1.25 29.65
N THR A 420 43.08 1.87 29.07
CA THR A 420 43.21 3.18 28.41
C THR A 420 43.65 4.28 29.38
N ILE A 421 43.18 4.27 30.63
CA ILE A 421 43.65 5.20 31.67
C ILE A 421 45.13 4.96 31.99
N ILE A 422 45.54 3.70 32.17
CA ILE A 422 46.93 3.34 32.44
C ILE A 422 47.85 3.82 31.30
N ASP A 423 47.44 3.58 30.05
CA ASP A 423 48.17 4.05 28.87
C ASP A 423 48.27 5.59 28.82
N ALA A 424 47.22 6.31 29.23
CA ALA A 424 47.23 7.77 29.29
C ALA A 424 48.24 8.30 30.33
N PHE A 425 48.34 7.64 31.49
CA PHE A 425 49.36 7.97 32.50
C PHE A 425 50.76 7.57 32.06
N TYR A 426 50.92 6.47 31.32
CA TYR A 426 52.21 6.09 30.74
C TYR A 426 52.72 7.15 29.75
N GLU A 427 51.84 7.67 28.87
CA GLU A 427 52.16 8.79 27.98
C GLU A 427 52.49 10.08 28.75
N LEU A 428 51.86 10.30 29.91
CA LEU A 428 52.16 11.43 30.78
C LEU A 428 53.60 11.33 31.34
N GLU A 429 54.00 10.16 31.85
CA GLU A 429 55.35 9.93 32.37
C GLU A 429 56.42 10.08 31.30
N LYS A 430 56.19 9.52 30.11
CA LYS A 430 57.08 9.70 28.96
C LYS A 430 57.30 11.18 28.62
N ASN A 431 56.25 11.99 28.70
CA ASN A 431 56.32 13.45 28.44
C ASN A 431 57.01 14.23 29.57
N LYS A 432 57.10 13.69 30.79
CA LYS A 432 57.91 14.27 31.87
C LYS A 432 59.40 14.03 31.62
N GLU A 433 59.77 12.82 31.21
CA GLU A 433 61.16 12.45 30.93
C GLU A 433 61.76 13.23 29.76
N SER A 434 60.97 13.55 28.72
CA SER A 434 61.43 14.34 27.56
C SER A 434 61.61 15.85 27.85
N LYS A 435 61.24 16.33 29.05
CA LYS A 435 61.33 17.73 29.48
C LYS A 435 62.35 17.96 30.62
N LYS A 436 62.92 16.88 31.17
CA LYS A 436 64.12 16.91 32.01
C LYS A 436 65.35 16.90 31.12
#